data_AF-A0A8X6VH54-F1
#
_entry.id   AF-A0A8X6VH54-F1
#
_cell.length_a   1.000
_cell.length_b   1.000
_cell.length_c   1.000
_cell.angle_alpha   90.00
_cell.angle_beta   90.00
_cell.angle_gamma   90.00
#
_symmetry.space_group_name_H-M   'P 1'
#
loop_
_entity.id
_entity.type
_entity.pdbx_description
1 polymer ?
#
loop_
_entity_poly.entity_id
_entity_poly.type
_entity_poly.pdbx_seq_one_letter_code
_entity_poly.pdbx_strand_id
1 'polypeptide(L)'
;MPVLIENIAACEIRCVIHFLNAKKVKPIEIYRQICEVYGQNVMSDSMVRRWVRQFNEGRSEVHDEERSGRPFLNTEELVHAIDEKIKENRKFTISALAMEFPQISRSLMHEIVTHKLKFHKLCARWAPKILTESHKTKRMGCALEFLTRYHEGGVDFLSQIVTGDETWVSYDTHESKRQSMEWRHTSSPTKVKPKHILTPRKIMCTVFWDSKGILLIDFLPRGQTINAAVYCETLRKYCATQYRISADYFCQKVLFFFTTMHDHTLQMGRV
;
A
#
# COMPACT_ATOMS: atom_id res chain seq x y z
N MET A 1 20.88 -29.67 -52.08
CA MET A 1 20.28 -28.31 -52.05
C MET A 1 20.74 -27.66 -50.75
N PRO A 2 21.18 -26.39 -50.75
CA PRO A 2 21.53 -25.73 -49.50
C PRO A 2 20.28 -25.63 -48.61
N VAL A 3 20.45 -25.95 -47.34
CA VAL A 3 19.41 -25.84 -46.31
C VAL A 3 19.25 -24.35 -46.03
N LEU A 4 18.13 -23.76 -46.46
CA LEU A 4 17.80 -22.37 -46.15
C LEU A 4 17.44 -22.28 -44.66
N ILE A 5 18.06 -21.34 -43.95
CA ILE A 5 17.73 -21.07 -42.54
C ILE A 5 16.49 -20.18 -42.53
N GLU A 6 15.34 -20.74 -42.16
CA GLU A 6 14.06 -20.01 -42.08
C GLU A 6 13.91 -19.32 -40.70
N ASN A 7 13.20 -18.17 -40.67
CA ASN A 7 12.90 -17.36 -39.47
C ASN A 7 14.09 -16.70 -38.75
N ILE A 8 15.04 -16.13 -39.50
CA ILE A 8 16.14 -15.35 -38.92
C ILE A 8 15.72 -13.93 -38.53
N ALA A 9 16.25 -13.44 -37.40
CA ALA A 9 15.97 -12.10 -36.92
C ALA A 9 16.70 -11.05 -37.77
N ALA A 10 16.07 -9.88 -37.97
CA ALA A 10 16.65 -8.79 -38.75
C ALA A 10 18.03 -8.33 -38.23
N CYS A 11 18.29 -8.43 -36.92
CA CYS A 11 19.58 -8.11 -36.31
C CYS A 11 20.68 -9.11 -36.70
N GLU A 12 20.37 -10.40 -36.86
CA GLU A 12 21.35 -11.43 -37.22
C GLU A 12 21.91 -11.22 -38.63
N ILE A 13 21.04 -10.84 -39.59
CA ILE A 13 21.46 -10.47 -40.94
C ILE A 13 22.37 -9.23 -40.91
N ARG A 14 22.04 -8.24 -40.05
CA ARG A 14 22.85 -7.02 -39.91
C ARG A 14 24.21 -7.31 -39.27
N CYS A 15 24.30 -8.26 -38.33
CA CYS A 15 25.57 -8.77 -37.81
C CYS A 15 26.44 -9.38 -38.92
N VAL A 16 25.84 -10.18 -39.80
CA VAL A 16 26.55 -10.78 -40.94
C VAL A 16 27.03 -9.70 -41.93
N ILE A 17 26.21 -8.69 -42.21
CA ILE A 17 26.61 -7.53 -43.02
C ILE A 17 27.79 -6.80 -42.37
N HIS A 18 27.73 -6.56 -41.05
CA HIS A 18 28.81 -5.89 -40.31
C HIS A 18 30.13 -6.67 -40.41
N PHE A 19 30.07 -7.99 -40.19
CA PHE A 19 31.22 -8.89 -40.31
C PHE A 19 31.83 -8.89 -41.73
N LEU A 20 31.00 -9.05 -42.77
CA LEU A 20 31.48 -9.07 -44.16
C LEU A 20 31.99 -7.71 -44.63
N ASN A 21 31.41 -6.61 -44.14
CA ASN A 21 31.92 -5.25 -44.40
C ASN A 21 33.29 -5.03 -43.75
N ALA A 22 33.50 -5.53 -42.52
CA ALA A 22 34.81 -5.49 -41.85
C ALA A 22 35.89 -6.24 -42.64
N LYS A 23 35.52 -7.35 -43.32
CA LYS A 23 36.37 -8.08 -44.27
C LYS A 23 36.56 -7.39 -45.62
N LYS A 24 36.03 -6.17 -45.80
CA LYS A 24 36.10 -5.38 -47.05
C LYS A 24 35.48 -6.06 -48.26
N VAL A 25 34.47 -6.91 -48.05
CA VAL A 25 33.70 -7.52 -49.14
C VAL A 25 32.82 -6.44 -49.80
N LYS A 26 32.73 -6.45 -51.14
CA LYS A 26 31.90 -5.48 -51.87
C LYS A 26 30.42 -5.67 -51.54
N PRO A 27 29.60 -4.60 -51.41
CA PRO A 27 28.19 -4.71 -51.02
C PRO A 27 27.34 -5.68 -51.86
N ILE A 28 27.61 -5.75 -53.17
CA ILE A 28 26.90 -6.67 -54.07
C ILE A 28 27.20 -8.14 -53.77
N GLU A 29 28.42 -8.44 -53.32
CA GLU A 29 28.83 -9.80 -52.95
C GLU A 29 28.31 -10.18 -51.56
N ILE A 30 28.19 -9.19 -50.66
CA ILE A 30 27.49 -9.36 -49.37
C ILE A 30 26.02 -9.74 -49.61
N TYR A 31 25.33 -9.02 -50.51
CA TYR A 31 23.94 -9.35 -50.88
C TYR A 31 23.82 -10.76 -51.47
N ARG A 32 24.73 -11.15 -52.38
CA ARG A 32 24.75 -12.49 -52.98
C ARG A 32 24.89 -13.59 -51.92
N GLN A 33 25.82 -13.43 -50.97
CA GLN A 33 26.05 -14.40 -49.88
C GLN A 33 24.85 -14.47 -48.93
N ILE A 34 24.20 -13.34 -48.64
CA ILE A 34 22.97 -13.31 -47.84
C ILE A 34 21.85 -14.07 -48.55
N CYS A 35 21.64 -13.84 -49.85
CA CYS A 35 20.62 -14.57 -50.61
C CYS A 35 20.92 -16.07 -50.74
N GLU A 36 22.20 -16.45 -50.84
CA GLU A 36 22.64 -17.85 -50.93
C GLU A 36 22.35 -18.65 -49.65
N VAL A 37 22.50 -18.01 -48.48
CA VAL A 37 22.35 -18.68 -47.17
C VAL A 37 20.94 -18.52 -46.60
N TYR A 38 20.34 -17.34 -46.74
CA TYR A 38 19.09 -16.95 -46.07
C TYR A 38 17.90 -16.79 -47.03
N GLY A 39 18.14 -16.78 -48.35
CA GLY A 39 17.08 -16.67 -49.36
C GLY A 39 16.85 -15.25 -49.89
N GLN A 40 16.19 -15.17 -51.06
CA GLN A 40 16.05 -13.93 -51.84
C GLN A 40 15.21 -12.82 -51.16
N ASN A 41 14.28 -13.19 -50.26
CA ASN A 41 13.26 -12.29 -49.72
C ASN A 41 13.63 -11.67 -48.35
N VAL A 42 14.83 -11.96 -47.85
CA VAL A 42 15.21 -11.60 -46.47
C VAL A 42 15.59 -10.12 -46.33
N MET A 43 16.36 -9.58 -47.26
CA MET A 43 16.76 -8.16 -47.26
C MET A 43 17.13 -7.73 -48.69
N SER A 44 16.65 -6.56 -49.13
CA SER A 44 16.97 -6.05 -50.46
C SER A 44 18.42 -5.55 -50.58
N ASP A 45 18.99 -5.57 -51.79
CA ASP A 45 20.32 -4.99 -52.08
C ASP A 45 20.43 -3.53 -51.61
N SER A 46 19.36 -2.75 -51.74
CA SER A 46 19.31 -1.36 -51.25
C SER A 46 19.45 -1.26 -49.72
N MET A 47 18.84 -2.17 -48.96
CA MET A 47 18.98 -2.21 -47.50
C MET A 47 20.38 -2.66 -47.09
N VAL A 48 20.97 -3.64 -47.78
CA VAL A 48 22.36 -4.08 -47.55
C VAL A 48 23.33 -2.92 -47.76
N ARG A 49 23.21 -2.18 -48.87
CA ARG A 49 24.04 -1.00 -49.16
C ARG A 49 23.86 0.10 -48.11
N ARG A 50 22.63 0.32 -47.63
CA ARG A 50 22.34 1.29 -46.57
C ARG A 50 23.05 0.93 -45.27
N TRP A 51 23.01 -0.34 -44.85
CA TRP A 51 23.72 -0.81 -43.66
C TRP A 51 25.23 -0.73 -43.80
N VAL A 52 25.79 -1.13 -44.95
CA VAL A 52 27.22 -0.97 -45.22
C VAL A 52 27.65 0.50 -45.10
N ARG A 53 26.85 1.43 -45.64
CA ARG A 53 27.13 2.87 -45.51
C ARG A 53 27.16 3.30 -44.05
N GLN A 54 26.14 2.94 -43.27
CA GLN A 54 26.06 3.30 -41.84
C GLN A 54 27.23 2.72 -41.03
N PHE A 55 27.65 1.48 -41.31
CA PHE A 55 28.82 0.88 -40.66
C PHE A 55 30.12 1.59 -41.04
N ASN A 56 30.26 2.05 -42.28
CA ASN A 56 31.42 2.86 -42.70
C ASN A 56 31.39 4.28 -42.09
N GLU A 57 30.20 4.80 -41.78
CA GLU A 57 29.98 6.06 -41.05
C GLU A 57 30.21 5.91 -39.52
N GLY A 58 30.59 4.73 -39.04
CA GLY A 58 31.00 4.49 -37.65
C GLY A 58 29.92 3.93 -36.73
N ARG A 59 28.74 3.55 -37.24
CA ARG A 59 27.72 2.84 -36.46
C ARG A 59 28.24 1.44 -36.08
N SER A 60 28.07 1.04 -34.81
CA SER A 60 28.37 -0.33 -34.33
C SER A 60 27.12 -1.12 -33.91
N GLU A 61 25.99 -0.42 -33.68
CA GLU A 61 24.74 -1.01 -33.22
C GLU A 61 23.93 -1.63 -34.38
N VAL A 62 23.50 -2.88 -34.21
CA VAL A 62 22.77 -3.66 -35.23
C VAL A 62 21.25 -3.60 -35.05
N HIS A 63 20.78 -3.15 -33.89
CA HIS A 63 19.36 -2.95 -33.63
C HIS A 63 18.83 -1.66 -34.27
N ASP A 64 17.52 -1.61 -34.53
CA ASP A 64 16.87 -0.36 -34.95
C ASP A 64 17.06 0.70 -33.85
N GLU A 65 17.33 1.94 -34.24
CA GLU A 65 17.30 3.05 -33.30
C GLU A 65 15.87 3.27 -32.79
N GLU A 66 15.74 3.86 -31.60
CA GLU A 66 14.44 4.27 -31.10
C GLU A 66 13.74 5.13 -32.16
N ARG A 67 12.61 4.64 -32.66
CA ARG A 67 11.82 5.39 -33.61
C ARG A 67 11.29 6.61 -32.90
N SER A 68 11.51 7.80 -33.47
CA SER A 68 10.79 8.99 -33.06
C SER A 68 9.29 8.73 -33.27
N GLY A 69 8.59 8.49 -32.16
CA GLY A 69 7.14 8.31 -32.17
C GLY A 69 6.42 9.59 -32.58
N ARG A 70 5.09 9.57 -32.47
CA ARG A 70 4.26 10.78 -32.60
C ARG A 70 4.82 11.90 -31.71
N PRO A 71 4.90 13.18 -32.17
CA PRO A 71 5.32 14.29 -31.34
C PRO A 71 4.55 14.29 -30.02
N PHE A 72 5.29 14.07 -28.94
CA PHE A 72 4.75 13.93 -27.61
C PHE A 72 4.48 15.35 -27.09
N LEU A 73 3.22 15.79 -27.06
CA LEU A 73 2.76 17.12 -26.61
C LEU A 73 2.91 17.30 -25.09
N ASN A 74 4.10 17.06 -24.57
CA ASN A 74 4.37 17.16 -23.14
C ASN A 74 5.69 17.88 -22.94
N THR A 75 5.66 19.20 -23.11
CA THR A 75 6.80 20.03 -22.72
C THR A 75 6.97 19.93 -21.21
N GLU A 76 8.21 20.01 -20.73
CA GLU A 76 8.50 19.94 -19.29
C GLU A 76 7.75 21.02 -18.50
N GLU A 77 7.51 22.19 -19.11
CA GLU A 77 6.72 23.26 -18.48
C GLU A 77 5.27 22.83 -18.20
N LEU A 78 4.67 22.03 -19.09
CA LEU A 78 3.30 21.55 -18.91
C LEU A 78 3.22 20.52 -17.79
N VAL A 79 4.18 19.60 -17.71
CA VAL A 79 4.29 18.64 -16.59
C VAL A 79 4.42 19.39 -15.27
N HIS A 80 5.26 20.42 -15.23
CA HIS A 80 5.47 21.23 -14.05
C HIS A 80 4.20 21.98 -13.63
N ALA A 81 3.48 22.60 -14.58
CA ALA A 81 2.22 23.27 -14.30
C ALA A 81 1.15 22.31 -13.73
N ILE A 82 1.09 21.08 -14.22
CA ILE A 82 0.20 20.04 -13.70
C ILE A 82 0.60 19.64 -12.27
N ASP A 83 1.89 19.49 -11.99
CA ASP A 83 2.39 19.14 -10.65
C ASP A 83 2.03 20.21 -9.60
N GLU A 84 2.25 21.48 -9.93
CA GLU A 84 1.87 22.60 -9.05
C GLU A 84 0.36 22.63 -8.80
N LYS A 85 -0.44 22.41 -9.84
CA LYS A 85 -1.90 22.33 -9.69
C LYS A 85 -2.34 21.19 -8.75
N ILE A 86 -1.67 20.04 -8.82
CA ILE A 86 -1.95 18.89 -7.94
C ILE A 86 -1.55 19.21 -6.50
N LYS A 87 -0.45 19.95 -6.27
CA LYS A 87 0.00 20.34 -4.94
C LYS A 87 -0.95 21.34 -4.27
N GLU A 88 -1.56 22.25 -5.04
CA GLU A 88 -2.60 23.16 -4.55
C GLU A 88 -3.81 22.39 -3.99
N ASN A 89 -4.29 21.39 -4.75
CA ASN A 89 -5.41 20.56 -4.33
C ASN A 89 -5.16 19.07 -4.63
N ARG A 90 -4.64 18.37 -3.62
CA ARG A 90 -4.39 16.92 -3.70
C ARG A 90 -5.66 16.07 -3.82
N LYS A 91 -6.85 16.65 -3.64
CA LYS A 91 -8.15 15.96 -3.81
C LYS A 91 -8.78 16.32 -5.15
N PHE A 92 -8.16 15.85 -6.23
CA PHE A 92 -8.63 16.08 -7.59
C PHE A 92 -9.19 14.81 -8.26
N THR A 93 -9.91 15.00 -9.36
CA THR A 93 -10.22 13.94 -10.32
C THR A 93 -9.46 14.20 -11.61
N ILE A 94 -9.07 13.14 -12.33
CA ILE A 94 -8.39 13.28 -13.63
C ILE A 94 -9.25 14.13 -14.60
N SER A 95 -10.58 13.99 -14.54
CA SER A 95 -11.49 14.79 -15.37
C SER A 95 -11.48 16.26 -14.99
N ALA A 96 -11.48 16.60 -13.70
CA ALA A 96 -11.39 17.99 -13.24
C ALA A 96 -10.07 18.64 -13.70
N LEU A 97 -8.97 17.92 -13.53
CA LEU A 97 -7.65 18.40 -13.96
C LEU A 97 -7.59 18.55 -15.49
N ALA A 98 -8.16 17.64 -16.26
CA ALA A 98 -8.25 17.75 -17.71
C ALA A 98 -9.11 18.94 -18.19
N MET A 99 -10.10 19.39 -17.41
CA MET A 99 -10.86 20.60 -17.74
C MET A 99 -10.02 21.87 -17.57
N GLU A 100 -9.07 21.88 -16.62
CA GLU A 100 -8.14 23.01 -16.44
C GLU A 100 -7.04 23.04 -17.50
N PHE A 101 -6.73 21.88 -18.10
CA PHE A 101 -5.76 21.73 -19.19
C PHE A 101 -6.42 21.15 -20.44
N PRO A 102 -7.28 21.91 -21.14
CA PRO A 102 -8.07 21.42 -22.28
C PRO A 102 -7.23 20.95 -23.47
N GLN A 103 -5.98 21.38 -23.56
CA GLN A 103 -4.99 20.93 -24.56
C GLN A 103 -4.52 19.48 -24.32
N ILE A 104 -4.84 18.89 -23.16
CA ILE A 104 -4.42 17.54 -22.78
C ILE A 104 -5.63 16.62 -22.75
N SER A 105 -5.56 15.54 -23.52
CA SER A 105 -6.58 14.49 -23.43
C SER A 105 -6.62 13.86 -22.03
N ARG A 106 -7.79 13.40 -21.59
CA ARG A 106 -7.96 12.75 -20.29
C ARG A 106 -7.02 11.55 -20.08
N SER A 107 -6.76 10.77 -21.13
CA SER A 107 -5.85 9.61 -21.08
C SER A 107 -4.40 10.04 -20.86
N LEU A 108 -3.95 11.07 -21.58
CA LEU A 108 -2.61 11.63 -21.40
C LEU A 108 -2.46 12.26 -20.02
N MET A 109 -3.50 12.94 -19.51
CA MET A 109 -3.51 13.47 -18.15
C MET A 109 -3.31 12.35 -17.11
N HIS A 110 -4.02 11.22 -17.27
CA HIS A 110 -3.80 10.05 -16.41
C HIS A 110 -2.37 9.53 -16.49
N GLU A 111 -1.80 9.43 -17.70
CA GLU A 111 -0.42 8.99 -17.91
C GLU A 111 0.60 9.92 -17.24
N ILE A 112 0.45 11.24 -17.38
CA ILE A 112 1.32 12.22 -16.74
C ILE A 112 1.28 12.08 -15.22
N VAL A 113 0.08 12.04 -14.64
CA VAL A 113 -0.10 11.95 -13.19
C VAL A 113 0.50 10.66 -12.63
N THR A 114 0.23 9.52 -13.27
CA THR A 114 0.60 8.20 -12.72
C THR A 114 2.00 7.74 -13.12
N HIS A 115 2.40 7.91 -14.38
CA HIS A 115 3.66 7.38 -14.89
C HIS A 115 4.79 8.40 -14.85
N LYS A 116 4.53 9.68 -15.12
CA LYS A 116 5.58 10.72 -15.09
C LYS A 116 5.78 11.30 -13.69
N LEU A 117 4.71 11.80 -13.08
CA LEU A 117 4.74 12.42 -11.75
C LEU A 117 4.68 11.40 -10.60
N LYS A 118 4.40 10.12 -10.90
CA LYS A 118 4.36 9.02 -9.92
C LYS A 118 3.35 9.23 -8.78
N PHE A 119 2.28 9.99 -9.01
CA PHE A 119 1.20 10.10 -8.04
C PHE A 119 0.34 8.83 -8.03
N HIS A 120 0.00 8.38 -6.82
CA HIS A 120 -0.93 7.28 -6.59
C HIS A 120 -2.15 7.77 -5.84
N LYS A 121 -3.34 7.33 -6.27
CA LYS A 121 -4.60 7.66 -5.58
C LYS A 121 -4.81 6.70 -4.42
N LEU A 122 -4.71 7.24 -3.20
CA LEU A 122 -4.90 6.49 -1.97
C LEU A 122 -6.19 6.94 -1.26
N CYS A 123 -6.84 6.01 -0.57
CA CYS A 123 -7.94 6.34 0.33
C CYS A 123 -7.38 6.83 1.67
N ALA A 124 -7.98 7.88 2.23
CA ALA A 124 -7.66 8.32 3.59
C ALA A 124 -7.97 7.18 4.59
N ARG A 125 -7.15 7.08 5.64
CA ARG A 125 -7.40 6.17 6.76
C ARG A 125 -8.28 6.86 7.79
N TRP A 126 -9.24 6.12 8.35
CA TRP A 126 -10.03 6.61 9.46
C TRP A 126 -9.12 6.78 10.69
N ALA A 127 -9.07 7.99 11.21
CA ALA A 127 -8.47 8.28 12.51
C ALA A 127 -9.59 8.45 13.54
N PRO A 128 -9.49 7.85 14.75
CA PRO A 128 -10.54 7.96 15.77
C PRO A 128 -10.89 9.40 16.15
N LYS A 129 -9.90 10.31 16.13
CA LYS A 129 -10.08 11.73 16.46
C LYS A 129 -9.01 12.57 15.79
N ILE A 130 -9.37 13.77 15.34
CA ILE A 130 -8.40 14.79 14.95
C ILE A 130 -7.82 15.40 16.24
N LEU A 131 -6.51 15.21 16.46
CA LEU A 131 -5.84 15.67 17.65
C LEU A 131 -5.50 17.16 17.54
N THR A 132 -5.75 17.91 18.62
CA THR A 132 -5.24 19.27 18.80
C THR A 132 -3.78 19.22 19.21
N GLU A 133 -3.05 20.33 19.07
CA GLU A 133 -1.65 20.39 19.50
C GLU A 133 -1.47 20.04 20.98
N SER A 134 -2.38 20.50 21.86
CA SER A 134 -2.36 20.11 23.28
C SER A 134 -2.49 18.59 23.48
N HIS A 135 -3.38 17.91 22.74
CA HIS A 135 -3.48 16.45 22.81
C HIS A 135 -2.20 15.77 22.33
N LYS A 136 -1.56 16.29 21.27
CA LYS A 136 -0.30 15.74 20.75
C LYS A 136 0.83 15.90 21.77
N THR A 137 0.99 17.08 22.37
CA THR A 137 2.00 17.34 23.40
C THR A 137 1.82 16.43 24.60
N LYS A 138 0.60 16.26 25.11
CA LYS A 138 0.31 15.34 26.22
C LYS A 138 0.67 13.89 25.86
N ARG A 139 0.24 13.43 24.67
CA ARG A 139 0.56 12.07 24.20
C ARG A 139 2.06 11.85 24.05
N MET A 140 2.79 12.83 23.53
CA MET A 140 4.25 12.76 23.39
C MET A 140 4.93 12.70 24.76
N GLY A 141 4.51 13.54 25.70
CA GLY A 141 5.03 13.53 27.07
C GLY A 141 4.83 12.17 27.75
N CYS A 142 3.61 11.62 27.73
CA CYS A 142 3.35 10.29 28.29
C CYS A 142 4.16 9.19 27.58
N ALA A 143 4.23 9.22 26.25
CA ALA A 143 5.00 8.24 25.49
C ALA A 143 6.49 8.28 25.82
N LEU A 144 7.05 9.47 26.01
CA LEU A 144 8.44 9.66 26.41
C LEU A 144 8.69 9.12 27.83
N GLU A 145 7.77 9.39 28.77
CA GLU A 145 7.87 8.83 30.12
C GLU A 145 7.85 7.29 30.11
N PHE A 146 6.94 6.68 29.34
CA PHE A 146 6.89 5.23 29.18
C PHE A 146 8.16 4.67 28.55
N LEU A 147 8.72 5.38 27.56
CA LEU A 147 9.96 4.98 26.90
C LEU A 147 11.15 5.03 27.88
N THR A 148 11.26 6.08 28.69
CA THR A 148 12.30 6.20 29.72
C THR A 148 12.20 5.08 30.74
N ARG A 149 10.99 4.80 31.26
CA ARG A 149 10.77 3.69 32.20
C ARG A 149 11.12 2.33 31.59
N TYR A 150 10.81 2.13 30.32
CA TYR A 150 11.22 0.92 29.62
C TYR A 150 12.75 0.84 29.44
N HIS A 151 13.43 1.97 29.22
CA HIS A 151 14.88 1.99 29.14
C HIS A 151 15.55 1.60 30.47
N GLU A 152 14.98 2.04 31.60
CA GLU A 152 15.47 1.73 32.93
C GLU A 152 15.11 0.30 33.40
N GLY A 153 13.86 -0.12 33.17
CA GLY A 153 13.30 -1.37 33.71
C GLY A 153 13.20 -2.52 32.71
N GLY A 154 13.51 -2.29 31.44
CA GLY A 154 13.52 -3.31 30.38
C GLY A 154 12.20 -4.09 30.27
N VAL A 155 12.33 -5.40 29.98
CA VAL A 155 11.18 -6.31 29.83
C VAL A 155 10.46 -6.52 31.17
N ASP A 156 11.17 -6.44 32.29
CA ASP A 156 10.58 -6.62 33.62
C ASP A 156 9.52 -5.55 33.90
N PHE A 157 9.76 -4.31 33.48
CA PHE A 157 8.75 -3.25 33.52
C PHE A 157 7.46 -3.64 32.77
N LEU A 158 7.59 -4.19 31.56
CA LEU A 158 6.41 -4.62 30.77
C LEU A 158 5.69 -5.80 31.42
N SER A 159 6.41 -6.69 32.10
CA SER A 159 5.82 -7.84 32.80
C SER A 159 4.94 -7.46 33.99
N GLN A 160 5.09 -6.23 34.50
CA GLN A 160 4.33 -5.68 35.63
C GLN A 160 3.07 -4.91 35.21
N ILE A 161 2.84 -4.74 33.90
CA ILE A 161 1.70 -3.99 33.38
C ILE A 161 0.48 -4.90 33.31
N VAL A 162 -0.60 -4.48 33.97
CA VAL A 162 -1.94 -5.00 33.75
C VAL A 162 -2.75 -3.93 33.04
N THR A 163 -3.41 -4.32 31.96
CA THR A 163 -4.31 -3.43 31.22
C THR A 163 -5.71 -4.01 31.19
N GLY A 164 -6.70 -3.14 31.03
CA GLY A 164 -8.07 -3.56 30.78
C GLY A 164 -8.78 -2.58 29.86
N ASP A 165 -9.80 -3.09 29.17
CA ASP A 165 -10.65 -2.28 28.29
C ASP A 165 -12.06 -2.88 28.21
N GLU A 166 -13.02 -2.03 27.84
CA GLU A 166 -14.41 -2.38 27.63
C GLU A 166 -14.72 -2.48 26.14
N THR A 167 -15.35 -3.57 25.73
CA THR A 167 -15.75 -3.76 24.33
C THR A 167 -17.18 -4.27 24.21
N TRP A 168 -17.86 -3.86 23.14
CA TRP A 168 -19.16 -4.40 22.76
C TRP A 168 -18.97 -5.67 21.94
N VAL A 169 -19.42 -6.80 22.47
CA VAL A 169 -19.42 -8.09 21.79
C VAL A 169 -20.80 -8.29 21.14
N SER A 170 -20.82 -8.45 19.82
CA SER A 170 -22.02 -8.78 19.05
C SER A 170 -22.26 -10.29 19.07
N TYR A 171 -23.53 -10.71 19.14
CA TYR A 171 -23.90 -12.13 18.99
C TYR A 171 -23.75 -12.61 17.54
N ASP A 172 -23.94 -11.70 16.59
CA ASP A 172 -23.84 -12.00 15.17
C ASP A 172 -22.47 -11.56 14.65
N THR A 173 -21.71 -12.51 14.09
CA THR A 173 -20.46 -12.22 13.37
C THR A 173 -20.79 -12.08 11.90
N HIS A 174 -20.91 -10.84 11.43
CA HIS A 174 -21.21 -10.59 10.02
C HIS A 174 -19.98 -10.78 9.14
N GLU A 175 -20.25 -11.26 7.93
CA GLU A 175 -19.25 -11.39 6.88
C GLU A 175 -18.66 -10.01 6.51
N SER A 176 -17.36 -9.85 6.72
CA SER A 176 -16.61 -8.65 6.35
C SER A 176 -16.65 -8.39 4.84
N LYS A 177 -16.31 -7.16 4.41
CA LYS A 177 -16.18 -6.82 2.99
C LYS A 177 -15.24 -7.77 2.23
N ARG A 178 -14.17 -8.21 2.89
CA ARG A 178 -13.17 -9.11 2.28
C ARG A 178 -13.71 -10.53 2.14
N GLN A 179 -14.39 -11.03 3.17
CA GLN A 179 -15.02 -12.36 3.12
C GLN A 179 -16.12 -12.40 2.05
N SER A 180 -16.84 -11.30 1.86
CA SER A 180 -17.90 -11.22 0.85
C SER A 180 -17.44 -10.98 -0.58
N MET A 181 -16.13 -11.01 -0.85
CA MET A 181 -15.63 -10.88 -2.21
C MET A 181 -15.91 -12.16 -3.00
N GLU A 182 -16.49 -12.01 -4.17
CA GLU A 182 -16.84 -13.10 -5.08
C GLU A 182 -16.19 -12.85 -6.45
N TRP A 183 -15.72 -13.91 -7.09
CA TRP A 183 -15.25 -13.86 -8.48
C TRP A 183 -16.45 -13.76 -9.42
N ARG A 184 -16.44 -12.80 -10.35
CA ARG A 184 -17.56 -12.56 -11.27
C ARG A 184 -17.10 -12.15 -12.65
N HIS A 185 -17.97 -12.36 -13.64
CA HIS A 185 -17.83 -11.77 -14.97
C HIS A 185 -18.22 -10.29 -14.96
N THR A 186 -17.59 -9.48 -15.83
CA THR A 186 -17.82 -8.03 -15.95
C THR A 186 -19.28 -7.67 -16.27
N SER A 187 -20.02 -8.57 -16.93
CA SER A 187 -21.43 -8.39 -17.28
C SER A 187 -22.40 -8.74 -16.15
N SER A 188 -21.92 -9.28 -15.03
CA SER A 188 -22.78 -9.76 -13.95
C SER A 188 -23.32 -8.61 -13.08
N PRO A 189 -24.59 -8.65 -12.64
CA PRO A 189 -25.20 -7.58 -11.84
C PRO A 189 -24.59 -7.50 -10.44
N THR A 190 -24.20 -6.31 -9.96
CA THR A 190 -23.57 -6.12 -8.65
C THR A 190 -24.46 -6.65 -7.52
N LYS A 191 -23.88 -7.49 -6.65
CA LYS A 191 -24.57 -7.97 -5.44
C LYS A 191 -24.82 -6.80 -4.50
N VAL A 192 -26.08 -6.60 -4.12
CA VAL A 192 -26.45 -5.62 -3.11
C VAL A 192 -26.45 -6.31 -1.76
N LYS A 193 -25.61 -5.85 -0.82
CA LYS A 193 -25.71 -6.25 0.59
C LYS A 193 -26.62 -5.24 1.31
N PRO A 194 -27.61 -5.69 2.10
CA PRO A 194 -28.38 -4.81 2.95
C PRO A 194 -27.45 -4.02 3.87
N LYS A 195 -27.70 -2.71 4.04
CA LYS A 195 -26.95 -1.91 5.02
C LYS A 195 -27.41 -2.32 6.41
N HIS A 196 -26.51 -2.94 7.18
CA HIS A 196 -26.82 -3.37 8.54
C HIS A 196 -26.91 -2.16 9.48
N ILE A 197 -28.00 -2.08 10.23
CA ILE A 197 -28.13 -1.25 11.43
C ILE A 197 -27.43 -2.02 12.57
N LEU A 198 -26.78 -1.34 13.52
CA LEU A 198 -26.18 -2.00 14.69
C LEU A 198 -27.20 -3.00 15.27
N THR A 199 -26.82 -4.27 15.37
CA THR A 199 -27.70 -5.28 15.94
C THR A 199 -28.04 -4.88 17.38
N PRO A 200 -29.31 -4.92 17.79
CA PRO A 200 -29.69 -4.58 19.18
C PRO A 200 -29.17 -5.61 20.18
N ARG A 201 -28.72 -6.78 19.70
CA ARG A 201 -28.18 -7.87 20.51
C ARG A 201 -26.66 -7.76 20.60
N LYS A 202 -26.21 -6.96 21.56
CA LYS A 202 -24.81 -6.86 21.99
C LYS A 202 -24.71 -6.98 23.50
N ILE A 203 -23.57 -7.44 23.99
CA ILE A 203 -23.23 -7.48 25.41
C ILE A 203 -21.92 -6.73 25.63
N MET A 204 -21.83 -5.98 26.72
CA MET A 204 -20.61 -5.25 27.07
C MET A 204 -19.72 -6.20 27.87
N CYS A 205 -18.46 -6.31 27.46
CA CYS A 205 -17.46 -7.16 28.07
C CYS A 205 -16.33 -6.27 28.59
N THR A 206 -15.97 -6.43 29.86
CA THR A 206 -14.75 -5.87 30.42
C THR A 206 -13.73 -6.99 30.50
N VAL A 207 -12.53 -6.74 29.99
CA VAL A 207 -11.46 -7.73 29.97
C VAL A 207 -10.20 -7.14 30.57
N PHE A 208 -9.53 -7.88 31.45
CA PHE A 208 -8.24 -7.53 32.04
C PHE A 208 -7.21 -8.58 31.63
N TRP A 209 -6.01 -8.14 31.28
CA TRP A 209 -4.94 -9.01 30.84
C TRP A 209 -3.56 -8.41 31.12
N ASP A 210 -2.55 -9.27 31.13
CA ASP A 210 -1.14 -8.91 31.22
C ASP A 210 -0.34 -9.59 30.10
N SER A 211 1.00 -9.60 30.23
CA SER A 211 1.89 -10.25 29.27
C SER A 211 1.78 -11.78 29.23
N LYS A 212 1.17 -12.42 30.24
CA LYS A 212 1.01 -13.87 30.36
C LYS A 212 -0.36 -14.35 29.89
N GLY A 213 -1.38 -13.51 29.95
CA GLY A 213 -2.68 -13.82 29.37
C GLY A 213 -3.85 -13.06 30.01
N ILE A 214 -5.05 -13.62 29.81
CA ILE A 214 -6.28 -13.05 30.34
C ILE A 214 -6.40 -13.32 31.84
N LEU A 215 -6.65 -12.26 32.60
CA LEU A 215 -6.78 -12.27 34.05
C LEU A 215 -8.24 -12.28 34.51
N LEU A 216 -9.12 -11.56 33.81
CA LEU A 216 -10.55 -11.53 34.10
C LEU A 216 -11.33 -11.20 32.83
N ILE A 217 -12.46 -11.88 32.65
CA ILE A 217 -13.52 -11.51 31.71
C ILE A 217 -14.80 -11.33 32.52
N ASP A 218 -15.40 -10.16 32.47
CA ASP A 218 -16.69 -9.89 33.12
C ASP A 218 -17.70 -9.36 32.10
N PHE A 219 -18.88 -9.94 32.09
CA PHE A 219 -19.94 -9.59 31.15
C PHE A 219 -21.01 -8.77 31.85
N LEU A 220 -21.26 -7.57 31.35
CA LEU A 220 -22.32 -6.74 31.88
C LEU A 220 -23.69 -7.28 31.45
N PRO A 221 -24.65 -7.49 32.38
CA PRO A 221 -26.00 -7.92 32.03
C PRO A 221 -26.69 -6.96 31.04
N ARG A 222 -27.59 -7.51 30.21
CA ARG A 222 -28.32 -6.69 29.21
C ARG A 222 -29.15 -5.61 29.89
N GLY A 223 -29.17 -4.42 29.28
CA GLY A 223 -29.92 -3.27 29.76
C GLY A 223 -29.19 -2.45 30.83
N GLN A 224 -28.02 -2.88 31.28
CA GLN A 224 -27.17 -2.09 32.16
C GLN A 224 -26.11 -1.31 31.36
N THR A 225 -25.58 -0.28 31.99
CA THR A 225 -24.47 0.54 31.49
C THR A 225 -23.34 0.51 32.51
N ILE A 226 -22.08 0.47 32.05
CA ILE A 226 -20.95 0.67 32.96
C ILE A 226 -21.07 2.08 33.54
N ASN A 227 -21.19 2.14 34.85
CA ASN A 227 -21.05 3.35 35.65
C ASN A 227 -19.93 3.10 36.67
N ALA A 228 -19.55 4.14 37.43
CA ALA A 228 -18.48 4.03 38.40
C ALA A 228 -18.69 2.89 39.43
N ALA A 229 -19.91 2.66 39.91
CA ALA A 229 -20.20 1.63 40.90
C ALA A 229 -19.98 0.21 40.34
N VAL A 230 -20.51 -0.05 39.15
CA VAL A 230 -20.32 -1.31 38.43
C VAL A 230 -18.84 -1.54 38.14
N TYR A 231 -18.12 -0.51 37.68
CA TYR A 231 -16.69 -0.61 37.42
C TYR A 231 -15.89 -0.91 38.70
N CYS A 232 -16.20 -0.26 39.82
CA CYS A 232 -15.60 -0.57 41.12
C CYS A 232 -15.87 -2.01 41.55
N GLU A 233 -17.06 -2.55 41.33
CA GLU A 233 -17.36 -3.96 41.61
C GLU A 233 -16.53 -4.89 40.72
N THR A 234 -16.38 -4.60 39.44
CA THR A 234 -15.51 -5.35 38.53
C THR A 234 -14.05 -5.33 39.00
N LEU A 235 -13.54 -4.18 39.45
CA LEU A 235 -12.20 -4.08 40.03
C LEU A 235 -12.07 -4.90 41.33
N ARG A 236 -13.09 -4.92 42.19
CA ARG A 236 -13.09 -5.80 43.38
C ARG A 236 -13.05 -7.27 43.00
N LYS A 237 -13.83 -7.69 41.98
CA LYS A 237 -13.78 -9.06 41.44
C LYS A 237 -12.38 -9.40 40.90
N TYR A 238 -11.76 -8.47 40.18
CA TYR A 238 -10.39 -8.60 39.69
C TYR A 238 -9.41 -8.81 40.86
N CYS A 239 -9.41 -7.91 41.84
CA CYS A 239 -8.51 -8.00 43.01
C CYS A 239 -8.69 -9.33 43.77
N ALA A 240 -9.94 -9.75 43.98
CA ALA A 240 -10.25 -11.02 44.63
C ALA A 240 -9.75 -12.23 43.82
N THR A 241 -9.84 -12.17 42.50
CA THR A 241 -9.36 -13.24 41.60
C THR A 241 -7.83 -13.32 41.62
N GLN A 242 -7.14 -12.17 41.56
CA GLN A 242 -5.68 -12.12 41.61
C GLN A 242 -5.12 -12.60 42.95
N TYR A 243 -5.73 -12.20 44.07
CA TYR A 243 -5.31 -12.66 45.40
C TYR A 243 -5.34 -14.18 45.54
N ARG A 244 -6.26 -14.87 44.85
CA ARG A 244 -6.36 -16.34 44.87
C ARG A 244 -5.35 -17.04 43.97
N ILE A 245 -4.88 -16.39 42.91
CA ILE A 245 -3.97 -16.99 41.92
C ILE A 245 -2.51 -16.78 42.32
N SER A 246 -2.18 -15.63 42.92
CA SER A 246 -0.84 -15.39 43.45
C SER A 246 -0.88 -14.30 44.52
N ALA A 247 -0.64 -14.71 45.78
CA ALA A 247 -0.48 -13.77 46.89
C ALA A 247 0.75 -12.86 46.69
N ASP A 248 1.77 -13.35 45.99
CA ASP A 248 3.00 -12.60 45.66
C ASP A 248 2.77 -11.51 44.59
N TYR A 249 1.71 -11.62 43.77
CA TYR A 249 1.41 -10.65 42.71
C TYR A 249 1.11 -9.24 43.24
N PHE A 250 0.50 -9.15 44.42
CA PHE A 250 0.19 -7.88 45.08
C PHE A 250 1.40 -7.24 45.77
N CYS A 251 2.49 -7.99 45.99
CA CYS A 251 3.73 -7.48 46.57
C CYS A 251 4.63 -6.78 45.52
N GLN A 252 4.41 -7.04 44.23
CA GLN A 252 5.06 -6.33 43.13
C GLN A 252 4.18 -5.14 42.69
N LYS A 253 4.79 -3.99 42.35
CA LYS A 253 4.06 -2.79 41.93
C LYS A 253 3.32 -3.07 40.61
N VAL A 254 2.05 -3.46 40.68
CA VAL A 254 1.19 -3.61 39.50
C VAL A 254 0.83 -2.22 38.97
N LEU A 255 1.20 -1.95 37.71
CA LEU A 255 0.81 -0.73 37.02
C LEU A 255 -0.45 -1.00 36.21
N PHE A 256 -1.50 -0.27 36.53
CA PHE A 256 -2.76 -0.34 35.80
C PHE A 256 -2.79 0.67 34.66
N PHE A 257 -3.11 0.19 33.46
CA PHE A 257 -3.35 1.04 32.29
C PHE A 257 -4.82 0.93 31.89
N PHE A 258 -5.57 2.04 32.02
CA PHE A 258 -6.98 2.12 31.62
C PHE A 258 -7.23 3.30 30.70
N THR A 259 -8.26 3.18 29.88
CA THR A 259 -8.81 4.31 29.14
C THR A 259 -9.39 5.32 30.13
N THR A 260 -9.13 6.62 29.91
CA THR A 260 -9.74 7.70 30.69
C THR A 260 -11.19 7.88 30.25
N MET A 261 -12.08 6.98 30.63
CA MET A 261 -13.52 7.24 30.59
C MET A 261 -13.94 8.03 31.83
N HIS A 262 -14.96 8.88 31.72
CA HIS A 262 -15.42 9.76 32.81
C HIS A 262 -15.69 8.98 34.10
N ASP A 263 -16.31 7.80 33.98
CA ASP A 263 -16.63 6.90 35.09
C ASP A 263 -15.41 6.26 35.76
N HIS A 264 -14.27 6.17 35.06
CA HIS A 264 -13.01 5.62 35.61
C HIS A 264 -12.25 6.64 36.46
N THR A 265 -12.68 7.91 36.45
CA THR A 265 -12.02 9.02 37.14
C THR A 265 -12.85 9.61 38.29
N LEU A 266 -14.04 9.07 38.57
CA LEU A 266 -14.89 9.52 39.66
C LEU A 266 -14.31 9.07 41.01
N GLN A 267 -13.95 10.06 41.84
CA GLN A 267 -13.48 9.85 43.20
C GLN A 267 -14.67 9.47 44.10
N MET A 268 -15.00 8.18 44.16
CA MET A 268 -15.94 7.66 45.15
C MET A 268 -15.27 7.71 46.52
N GLY A 269 -15.86 8.43 47.46
CA GLY A 269 -15.37 8.59 48.83
C GLY A 269 -15.04 7.24 49.48
N ARG A 270 -14.03 7.25 50.35
CA ARG A 270 -13.43 6.10 51.06
C ARG A 270 -14.44 4.98 51.35
N VAL A 271 -14.12 3.78 50.85
CA VAL A 271 -14.55 2.50 51.43
C VAL A 271 -13.42 1.98 52.31
#